data_AF-A0A9N8H442-F1
#
_entry.id   AF-A0A9N8H442-F1
#
_cell.length_a   1.000
_cell.length_b   1.000
_cell.length_c   1.000
_cell.angle_alpha   90.00
_cell.angle_beta   90.00
_cell.angle_gamma   90.00
#
_symmetry.space_group_name_H-M   'P 1'
#
loop_
_entity.id
_entity.type
_entity.pdbx_description
1 polymer ?
#
loop_
_entity_poly.entity_id
_entity_poly.type
_entity_poly.pdbx_seq_one_letter_code
_entity_poly.pdbx_strand_id
1 'polypeptide(L)'
;MSGISHQVQQEARTVAEFVARALGRWTGTIVGTWKIRYAVSNRRVLGANSDLKRKDYAMSPILQIILQCRNRHGTVFVVHGGGGMGKTTALFAVMGRYTGKGVAFSPGELSGEYKEIMLRRLNLDPKFPPNGWLEKFLDELKTPWGEPPAILMLDDFMNERPNDPLDRALLKNIKTAIRGKNIVVFALTTNERSANLMITWNTMNSIVPAAPDNDVRRWRRLYRDHQEGSPDADDEFAINWNERSRMRWEADALKKAVLVSPNYVKKCEAEKTQVEADIDVHLRNIDEGERETINPSALIAHLARTPNIDILESPRDGWDPNWNCSGFWGN
;
A
#
# COMPACT_ATOMS: atom_id res chain seq x y z
N MET A 1 60.34 -15.01 -6.06
CA MET A 1 59.35 -15.09 -4.96
C MET A 1 58.90 -13.66 -4.65
N SER A 2 57.73 -13.25 -5.15
CA SER A 2 57.25 -11.86 -5.10
C SER A 2 56.51 -11.60 -3.78
N GLY A 3 57.24 -11.09 -2.79
CA GLY A 3 56.64 -10.50 -1.60
C GLY A 3 56.11 -9.11 -1.92
N ILE A 4 54.88 -9.01 -2.41
CA ILE A 4 54.16 -7.72 -2.35
C ILE A 4 54.11 -7.37 -0.86
N SER A 5 54.69 -6.22 -0.49
CA SER A 5 54.81 -5.86 0.91
C SER A 5 53.42 -5.77 1.54
N HIS A 6 53.30 -6.24 2.78
CA HIS A 6 52.05 -6.24 3.54
C HIS A 6 51.40 -4.84 3.61
N GLN A 7 52.23 -3.80 3.51
CA GLN A 7 51.84 -2.39 3.49
C GLN A 7 51.14 -2.01 2.17
N VAL A 8 51.63 -2.46 1.02
CA VAL A 8 50.98 -2.25 -0.29
C VAL A 8 49.63 -2.96 -0.36
N GLN A 9 49.50 -4.13 0.26
CA GLN A 9 48.22 -4.84 0.37
C GLN A 9 47.21 -4.09 1.27
N GLN A 10 47.67 -3.49 2.37
CA GLN A 10 46.84 -2.67 3.26
C GLN A 10 46.39 -1.35 2.61
N GLU A 11 47.28 -0.66 1.89
CA GLU A 11 46.95 0.58 1.18
C GLU A 11 45.96 0.31 0.04
N ALA A 12 46.19 -0.73 -0.77
CA ALA A 12 45.26 -1.14 -1.83
C ALA A 12 43.86 -1.48 -1.28
N ARG A 13 43.79 -2.11 -0.10
CA ARG A 13 42.54 -2.44 0.57
C ARG A 13 41.81 -1.17 1.06
N THR A 14 42.54 -0.23 1.65
CA THR A 14 42.01 1.06 2.10
C THR A 14 41.48 1.90 0.93
N VAL A 15 42.20 1.95 -0.19
CA VAL A 15 41.78 2.66 -1.40
C VAL A 15 40.57 1.98 -2.05
N ALA A 16 40.57 0.65 -2.14
CA ALA A 16 39.42 -0.10 -2.66
C ALA A 16 38.17 0.09 -1.79
N GLU A 17 38.32 0.12 -0.46
CA GLU A 17 37.24 0.43 0.47
C GLU A 17 36.74 1.87 0.28
N PHE A 18 37.64 2.85 0.19
CA PHE A 18 37.29 4.25 -0.06
C PHE A 18 36.55 4.45 -1.39
N VAL A 19 37.05 3.86 -2.47
CA VAL A 19 36.41 3.90 -3.80
C VAL A 19 35.07 3.18 -3.77
N ALA A 20 34.95 2.04 -3.07
CA ALA A 20 33.67 1.37 -2.90
C ALA A 20 32.67 2.20 -2.08
N ARG A 21 33.12 2.94 -1.05
CA ARG A 21 32.28 3.91 -0.31
C ARG A 21 31.76 5.00 -1.24
N ALA A 22 32.65 5.61 -2.02
CA ALA A 22 32.32 6.70 -2.93
C ALA A 22 31.38 6.26 -4.06
N LEU A 23 31.52 5.01 -4.55
CA LEU A 23 30.71 4.46 -5.62
C LEU A 23 29.42 3.78 -5.13
N GLY A 24 29.13 3.77 -3.82
CA GLY A 24 27.97 3.08 -3.26
C GLY A 24 27.99 1.55 -3.48
N ARG A 25 29.16 0.97 -3.73
CA ARG A 25 29.31 -0.48 -3.95
C ARG A 25 29.19 -1.23 -2.63
N TRP A 26 28.69 -2.46 -2.70
CA TRP A 26 28.57 -3.34 -1.54
C TRP A 26 29.92 -3.57 -0.86
N THR A 27 30.03 -3.20 0.43
CA THR A 27 31.24 -3.44 1.25
C THR A 27 31.01 -4.44 2.39
N GLY A 28 29.85 -5.10 2.43
CA GLY A 28 29.54 -6.05 3.50
C GLY A 28 30.13 -7.45 3.26
N THR A 29 30.03 -8.30 4.27
CA THR A 29 30.59 -9.66 4.23
C THR A 29 29.75 -10.61 3.38
N ILE A 30 30.30 -11.80 3.11
CA ILE A 30 29.56 -12.93 2.51
C ILE A 30 28.33 -13.26 3.36
N VAL A 31 28.49 -13.29 4.70
CA VAL A 31 27.37 -13.50 5.64
C VAL A 31 26.31 -12.40 5.50
N GLY A 32 26.70 -11.13 5.35
CA GLY A 32 25.77 -10.03 5.10
C GLY A 32 24.98 -10.22 3.80
N THR A 33 25.65 -10.68 2.73
CA THR A 33 24.98 -11.01 1.47
C THR A 33 23.95 -12.13 1.66
N TRP A 34 24.32 -13.20 2.36
CA TRP A 34 23.39 -14.28 2.68
C TRP A 34 22.19 -13.82 3.50
N LYS A 35 22.39 -12.95 4.49
CA LYS A 35 21.29 -12.37 5.28
C LYS A 35 20.29 -11.60 4.42
N ILE A 36 20.77 -10.74 3.52
CA ILE A 36 19.90 -9.99 2.58
C ILE A 36 19.15 -10.95 1.67
N ARG A 37 19.86 -11.88 1.01
CA ARG A 37 19.26 -12.86 0.11
C ARG A 37 18.21 -13.71 0.81
N TYR A 38 18.52 -14.18 2.02
CA TYR A 38 17.62 -14.99 2.83
C TYR A 38 16.35 -14.20 3.17
N ALA A 39 16.47 -12.94 3.57
CA ALA A 39 15.33 -12.07 3.86
C ALA A 39 14.44 -11.90 2.62
N VAL A 40 15.01 -11.58 1.46
CA VAL A 40 14.26 -11.37 0.22
C VAL A 40 13.59 -12.66 -0.29
N SER A 41 14.28 -13.79 -0.20
CA SER A 41 13.81 -15.05 -0.78
C SER A 41 12.78 -15.77 0.10
N ASN A 42 12.88 -15.62 1.43
CA ASN A 42 12.08 -16.39 2.38
C ASN A 42 11.04 -15.56 3.13
N ARG A 43 11.05 -14.23 3.03
CA ARG A 43 10.14 -13.36 3.78
C ARG A 43 9.48 -12.33 2.87
N ARG A 44 8.15 -12.39 2.80
CA ARG A 44 7.34 -11.33 2.15
C ARG A 44 7.11 -10.12 3.05
N VAL A 45 7.20 -10.29 4.36
CA VAL A 45 7.05 -9.23 5.35
C VAL A 45 8.25 -9.24 6.28
N LEU A 46 8.83 -8.05 6.47
CA LEU A 46 9.93 -7.76 7.36
C LEU A 46 9.43 -6.75 8.39
N GLY A 47 8.71 -7.21 9.42
CA GLY A 47 7.99 -6.32 10.32
C GLY A 47 7.00 -7.00 11.27
N ALA A 48 6.24 -6.19 12.00
CA ALA A 48 5.27 -6.64 13.01
C ALA A 48 3.92 -7.10 12.43
N ASN A 49 3.59 -6.73 11.18
CA ASN A 49 2.29 -7.05 10.57
C ASN A 49 2.18 -8.53 10.15
N SER A 50 1.86 -9.39 11.12
CA SER A 50 1.56 -10.81 10.91
C SER A 50 0.19 -11.06 10.27
N ASP A 51 -0.71 -10.06 10.33
CA ASP A 51 -2.07 -10.08 9.78
C ASP A 51 -2.16 -10.00 8.24
N LEU A 52 -1.03 -9.80 7.57
CA LEU A 52 -0.96 -9.76 6.11
C LEU A 52 -1.27 -11.12 5.45
N LYS A 53 -1.45 -12.21 6.22
CA LYS A 53 -1.72 -13.56 5.70
C LYS A 53 -3.15 -13.81 5.17
N ARG A 54 -4.02 -12.79 5.04
CA ARG A 54 -5.38 -12.98 4.51
C ARG A 54 -5.35 -13.32 3.01
N LYS A 55 -5.91 -14.48 2.62
CA LYS A 55 -5.85 -14.99 1.24
C LYS A 55 -6.86 -14.35 0.28
N ASP A 56 -7.96 -13.79 0.78
CA ASP A 56 -9.05 -13.25 -0.03
C ASP A 56 -9.28 -11.76 0.23
N TYR A 57 -8.57 -10.94 -0.53
CA TYR A 57 -8.90 -9.53 -0.66
C TYR A 57 -9.84 -9.37 -1.86
N ALA A 58 -11.02 -8.81 -1.61
CA ALA A 58 -11.98 -8.53 -2.67
C ALA A 58 -11.44 -7.44 -3.61
N MET A 59 -11.88 -7.45 -4.87
CA MET A 59 -11.63 -6.34 -5.77
C MET A 59 -12.16 -5.06 -5.13
N SER A 60 -11.28 -4.06 -4.94
CA SER A 60 -11.61 -2.73 -4.45
C SER A 60 -10.94 -1.66 -5.34
N PRO A 61 -11.38 -0.40 -5.30
CA PRO A 61 -10.80 0.68 -6.10
C PRO A 61 -9.30 0.86 -5.82
N ILE A 62 -8.89 0.77 -4.56
CA ILE A 62 -7.48 0.81 -4.18
C ILE A 62 -6.68 -0.33 -4.82
N LEU A 63 -7.26 -1.55 -4.88
CA LEU A 63 -6.61 -2.66 -5.57
C LEU A 63 -6.43 -2.35 -7.05
N GLN A 64 -7.47 -1.85 -7.72
CA GLN A 64 -7.40 -1.49 -9.15
C GLN A 64 -6.32 -0.44 -9.42
N ILE A 65 -6.23 0.61 -8.61
CA ILE A 65 -5.19 1.63 -8.74
C ILE A 65 -3.80 1.00 -8.58
N ILE A 66 -3.58 0.19 -7.54
CA ILE A 66 -2.30 -0.49 -7.33
C ILE A 66 -1.97 -1.42 -8.51
N LEU A 67 -2.96 -2.14 -9.06
CA LEU A 67 -2.79 -3.01 -10.23
C LEU A 67 -2.37 -2.22 -11.49
N GLN A 68 -2.86 -0.99 -11.67
CA GLN A 68 -2.43 -0.11 -12.76
C GLN A 68 -1.01 0.41 -12.52
N CYS A 69 -0.73 0.87 -11.30
CA CYS A 69 0.58 1.40 -10.92
C CYS A 69 1.70 0.36 -11.05
N ARG A 70 1.42 -0.92 -10.75
CA ARG A 70 2.46 -1.96 -10.69
C ARG A 70 3.24 -2.10 -11.99
N ASN A 71 2.68 -1.80 -13.16
CA ASN A 71 3.38 -1.99 -14.44
C ASN A 71 4.42 -0.89 -14.72
N ARG A 72 4.48 0.16 -13.88
CA ARG A 72 5.35 1.32 -14.04
C ARG A 72 6.64 1.15 -13.23
N HIS A 73 7.50 0.25 -13.68
CA HIS A 73 8.79 -0.06 -13.06
C HIS A 73 9.67 1.19 -12.85
N GLY A 74 10.59 1.10 -11.89
CA GLY A 74 11.49 2.19 -11.50
C GLY A 74 10.78 3.40 -10.90
N THR A 75 9.52 3.28 -10.49
CA THR A 75 8.71 4.37 -9.92
C THR A 75 8.45 4.13 -8.44
N VAL A 76 8.41 5.22 -7.67
CA VAL A 76 7.89 5.23 -6.30
C VAL A 76 6.49 5.81 -6.33
N PHE A 77 5.52 5.04 -5.86
CA PHE A 77 4.14 5.46 -5.69
C PHE A 77 3.87 5.81 -4.23
N VAL A 78 3.39 7.01 -3.99
CA VAL A 78 2.93 7.45 -2.67
C VAL A 78 1.46 7.09 -2.54
N VAL A 79 1.13 6.30 -1.52
CA VAL A 79 -0.22 5.85 -1.22
C VAL A 79 -0.64 6.49 0.10
N HIS A 80 -1.53 7.47 0.00
CA HIS A 80 -2.13 8.10 1.17
C HIS A 80 -3.55 7.58 1.42
N GLY A 81 -3.90 7.44 2.69
CA GLY A 81 -5.26 7.26 3.18
C GLY A 81 -5.21 7.08 4.70
N GLY A 82 -6.28 7.40 5.40
CA GLY A 82 -6.44 7.18 6.84
C GLY A 82 -6.19 5.73 7.31
N GLY A 83 -6.13 5.57 8.63
CA GLY A 83 -6.00 4.27 9.28
C GLY A 83 -7.17 3.34 8.92
N GLY A 84 -6.93 2.04 8.80
CA GLY A 84 -7.99 1.06 8.53
C GLY A 84 -8.44 0.95 7.07
N MET A 85 -8.03 1.83 6.16
CA MET A 85 -8.47 1.87 4.75
C MET A 85 -7.98 0.71 3.85
N GLY A 86 -7.43 -0.36 4.42
CA GLY A 86 -7.05 -1.56 3.65
C GLY A 86 -5.87 -1.41 2.69
N LYS A 87 -5.15 -0.27 2.67
CA LYS A 87 -3.96 -0.02 1.82
C LYS A 87 -2.93 -1.14 1.89
N THR A 88 -2.55 -1.49 3.13
CA THR A 88 -1.58 -2.53 3.44
C THR A 88 -2.04 -3.89 2.92
N THR A 89 -3.31 -4.23 3.16
CA THR A 89 -3.92 -5.49 2.72
C THR A 89 -4.04 -5.59 1.20
N ALA A 90 -4.47 -4.52 0.53
CA ALA A 90 -4.61 -4.48 -0.93
C ALA A 90 -3.25 -4.69 -1.61
N LEU A 91 -2.22 -3.97 -1.17
CA LEU A 91 -0.89 -4.08 -1.75
C LEU A 91 -0.27 -5.46 -1.50
N PHE A 92 -0.49 -6.04 -0.32
CA PHE A 92 -0.03 -7.39 -0.03
C PHE A 92 -0.73 -8.43 -0.90
N ALA A 93 -2.03 -8.26 -1.17
CA ALA A 93 -2.76 -9.10 -2.10
C ALA A 93 -2.20 -8.99 -3.53
N VAL A 94 -1.82 -7.79 -3.99
CA VAL A 94 -1.16 -7.60 -5.30
C VAL A 94 0.16 -8.36 -5.36
N MET A 95 1.01 -8.16 -4.35
CA MET A 95 2.31 -8.82 -4.24
C MET A 95 2.19 -10.35 -4.24
N GLY A 96 1.19 -10.88 -3.53
CA GLY A 96 0.98 -12.32 -3.42
C GLY A 96 0.40 -12.97 -4.68
N ARG A 97 -0.60 -12.35 -5.31
CA ARG A 97 -1.36 -12.94 -6.41
C ARG A 97 -0.80 -12.64 -7.80
N TYR A 98 -0.11 -11.51 -7.99
CA TYR A 98 0.19 -11.03 -9.33
C TYR A 98 1.67 -10.78 -9.63
N THR A 99 2.48 -10.49 -8.63
CA THR A 99 3.93 -10.33 -8.85
C THR A 99 4.70 -11.57 -8.42
N GLY A 100 4.23 -12.29 -7.40
CA GLY A 100 4.89 -13.48 -6.85
C GLY A 100 6.15 -13.15 -6.04
N LYS A 101 6.83 -12.04 -6.36
CA LYS A 101 8.03 -11.50 -5.70
C LYS A 101 7.78 -10.11 -5.13
N GLY A 102 8.19 -9.92 -3.87
CA GLY A 102 8.13 -8.63 -3.20
C GLY A 102 8.43 -8.73 -1.71
N VAL A 103 8.74 -7.57 -1.11
CA VAL A 103 9.03 -7.43 0.31
C VAL A 103 8.30 -6.20 0.85
N ALA A 104 7.60 -6.37 1.97
CA ALA A 104 7.02 -5.29 2.75
C ALA A 104 7.84 -5.04 4.02
N PHE A 105 8.33 -3.81 4.19
CA PHE A 105 8.85 -3.34 5.47
C PHE A 105 7.70 -2.73 6.26
N SER A 106 7.51 -3.20 7.49
CA SER A 106 6.53 -2.65 8.42
C SER A 106 7.23 -2.34 9.74
N PRO A 107 7.30 -1.07 10.15
CA PRO A 107 8.11 -0.65 11.27
C PRO A 107 7.67 -1.29 12.60
N GLY A 108 6.37 -1.53 12.78
CA GLY A 108 5.81 -1.98 14.06
C GLY A 108 5.67 -0.79 15.01
N GLU A 109 6.00 -0.98 16.29
CA GLU A 109 5.92 0.09 17.30
C GLU A 109 6.84 1.27 16.93
N LEU A 110 6.24 2.47 16.87
CA LEU A 110 6.66 3.68 16.15
C LEU A 110 7.94 4.40 16.65
N SER A 111 8.85 3.72 17.33
CA SER A 111 10.09 4.35 17.83
C SER A 111 11.30 4.02 16.96
N GLY A 112 11.73 5.00 16.14
CA GLY A 112 13.02 4.98 15.46
C GLY A 112 12.99 5.40 13.99
N GLU A 113 14.18 5.66 13.45
CA GLU A 113 14.35 6.05 12.04
C GLU A 113 14.03 4.88 11.11
N TYR A 114 13.30 5.15 10.02
CA TYR A 114 12.85 4.09 9.11
C TYR A 114 14.03 3.30 8.51
N LYS A 115 15.13 3.99 8.21
CA LYS A 115 16.38 3.38 7.73
C LYS A 115 16.95 2.37 8.75
N GLU A 116 17.01 2.74 10.02
CA GLU A 116 17.50 1.84 11.07
C GLU A 116 16.62 0.60 11.21
N ILE A 117 15.31 0.80 11.14
CA ILE A 117 14.33 -0.28 11.17
C ILE A 117 14.59 -1.24 10.01
N MET A 118 14.73 -0.74 8.77
CA MET A 118 15.05 -1.57 7.61
C MET A 118 16.33 -2.39 7.80
N LEU A 119 17.40 -1.75 8.29
CA LEU A 119 18.70 -2.41 8.55
C LEU A 119 18.57 -3.52 9.58
N ARG A 120 17.91 -3.26 10.72
CA ARG A 120 17.65 -4.27 11.76
C ARG A 120 16.84 -5.44 11.21
N ARG A 121 15.82 -5.18 10.39
CA ARG A 121 14.98 -6.22 9.78
C ARG A 121 15.72 -7.06 8.73
N LEU A 122 16.74 -6.51 8.10
CA LEU A 122 17.70 -7.23 7.25
C LEU A 122 18.82 -7.94 8.04
N ASN A 123 18.77 -7.88 9.37
CA ASN A 123 19.78 -8.43 10.29
C ASN A 123 21.18 -7.82 10.07
N LEU A 124 21.21 -6.53 9.72
CA LEU A 124 22.41 -5.69 9.60
C LEU A 124 22.52 -4.76 10.81
N ASP A 125 23.74 -4.37 11.14
CA ASP A 125 23.99 -3.41 12.22
C ASP A 125 23.62 -1.99 11.75
N PRO A 126 22.63 -1.33 12.38
CA PRO A 126 22.25 0.04 12.03
C PRO A 126 23.32 1.09 12.35
N LYS A 127 24.22 0.81 13.31
CA LYS A 127 25.31 1.73 13.69
C LYS A 127 26.45 1.73 12.68
N PHE A 128 26.68 0.57 12.05
CA PHE A 128 27.74 0.37 11.06
C PHE A 128 27.19 -0.34 9.81
N PRO A 129 26.24 0.28 9.08
CA PRO A 129 25.66 -0.36 7.93
C PRO A 129 26.73 -0.49 6.83
N PRO A 130 26.82 -1.64 6.14
CA PRO A 130 27.71 -1.78 5.01
C PRO A 130 27.30 -0.80 3.90
N ASN A 131 28.29 -0.21 3.21
CA ASN A 131 27.99 0.63 2.05
C ASN A 131 27.33 -0.22 0.97
N GLY A 132 26.45 0.40 0.17
CA GLY A 132 25.72 -0.29 -0.89
C GLY A 132 24.70 -1.33 -0.40
N TRP A 133 24.34 -1.36 0.89
CA TRP A 133 23.36 -2.33 1.41
C TRP A 133 22.01 -2.22 0.71
N LEU A 134 21.54 -1.00 0.42
CA LEU A 134 20.26 -0.76 -0.24
C LEU A 134 20.31 -1.23 -1.70
N GLU A 135 21.39 -0.90 -2.41
CA GLU A 135 21.65 -1.37 -3.77
C GLU A 135 21.63 -2.90 -3.83
N LYS A 136 22.35 -3.54 -2.89
CA LYS A 136 22.43 -4.98 -2.75
C LYS A 136 21.07 -5.61 -2.44
N PHE A 137 20.30 -5.01 -1.54
CA PHE A 137 18.94 -5.45 -1.23
C PHE A 137 18.02 -5.40 -2.46
N LEU A 138 18.02 -4.27 -3.18
CA LEU A 138 17.21 -4.09 -4.38
C LEU A 138 17.66 -5.02 -5.51
N ASP A 139 18.95 -5.33 -5.61
CA ASP A 139 19.47 -6.28 -6.59
C ASP A 139 19.06 -7.72 -6.33
N GLU A 140 18.91 -8.13 -5.07
CA GLU A 140 18.35 -9.45 -4.73
C GLU A 140 16.82 -9.47 -4.96
N LEU A 141 16.16 -8.32 -4.82
CA LEU A 141 14.71 -8.17 -5.02
C LEU A 141 14.30 -8.17 -6.50
N LYS A 142 15.12 -7.64 -7.41
CA LYS A 142 14.74 -7.46 -8.82
C LYS A 142 14.25 -8.73 -9.49
N THR A 143 13.33 -8.58 -10.44
CA THR A 143 12.93 -9.62 -11.38
C THR A 143 13.55 -9.37 -12.76
N PRO A 144 13.66 -10.41 -13.61
CA PRO A 144 13.98 -10.26 -15.01
C PRO A 144 13.02 -9.30 -15.74
N TRP A 145 13.49 -8.69 -16.83
CA TRP A 145 12.61 -7.93 -17.72
C TRP A 145 11.67 -8.86 -18.47
N GLY A 146 10.41 -8.46 -18.64
CA GLY A 146 9.36 -9.30 -19.23
C GLY A 146 8.56 -10.08 -18.19
N GLU A 147 9.03 -10.17 -16.95
CA GLU A 147 8.25 -10.66 -15.81
C GLU A 147 7.55 -9.50 -15.07
N PRO A 148 6.52 -9.78 -14.26
CA PRO A 148 5.97 -8.80 -13.34
C PRO A 148 7.08 -8.16 -12.46
N PRO A 149 7.04 -6.83 -12.24
CA PRO A 149 8.02 -6.17 -11.39
C PRO A 149 7.91 -6.66 -9.95
N ALA A 150 9.05 -6.74 -9.27
CA ALA A 150 9.06 -6.95 -7.83
C ALA A 150 8.46 -5.73 -7.12
N ILE A 151 7.72 -5.97 -6.04
CA ILE A 151 7.14 -4.90 -5.23
C ILE A 151 7.98 -4.71 -3.96
N LEU A 152 8.42 -3.47 -3.72
CA LEU A 152 8.89 -3.03 -2.42
C LEU A 152 7.80 -2.17 -1.78
N MET A 153 7.32 -2.59 -0.62
CA MET A 153 6.33 -1.85 0.16
C MET A 153 7.00 -1.24 1.38
N LEU A 154 6.88 0.08 1.54
CA LEU A 154 7.27 0.82 2.73
C LEU A 154 5.96 1.15 3.48
N ASP A 155 5.57 0.26 4.40
CA ASP A 155 4.38 0.41 5.24
C ASP A 155 4.64 1.47 6.32
N ASP A 156 3.64 2.26 6.67
CA ASP A 156 3.70 3.35 7.67
C ASP A 156 4.94 4.26 7.55
N PHE A 157 5.31 4.59 6.31
CA PHE A 157 6.45 5.44 6.03
C PHE A 157 6.12 6.90 6.39
N MET A 158 6.86 7.47 7.34
CA MET A 158 6.63 8.83 7.87
C MET A 158 5.22 9.04 8.45
N ASN A 159 4.68 8.03 9.15
CA ASN A 159 3.29 8.06 9.57
C ASN A 159 2.96 9.12 10.63
N GLU A 160 3.92 9.46 11.49
CA GLU A 160 3.75 10.53 12.49
C GLU A 160 4.21 11.89 11.94
N ARG A 161 5.45 11.93 11.44
CA ARG A 161 6.07 13.11 10.83
C ARG A 161 7.28 12.67 9.98
N PRO A 162 7.68 13.46 8.97
CA PRO A 162 8.93 13.23 8.25
C PRO A 162 10.13 13.53 9.16
N ASN A 163 11.11 12.63 9.22
CA ASN A 163 12.41 12.88 9.83
C ASN A 163 13.40 13.43 8.77
N ASP A 164 13.14 14.65 8.30
CA ASP A 164 14.02 15.38 7.37
C ASP A 164 15.34 15.75 8.12
N PRO A 165 16.54 15.41 7.59
CA PRO A 165 16.85 15.02 6.20
C PRO A 165 16.98 13.53 5.91
N LEU A 166 16.90 12.67 6.91
CA LEU A 166 17.23 11.25 6.78
C LEU A 166 16.22 10.49 5.92
N ASP A 167 14.94 10.77 6.14
CA ASP A 167 13.83 10.17 5.41
C ASP A 167 13.80 10.60 3.93
N ARG A 168 14.08 11.89 3.67
CA ARG A 168 14.25 12.44 2.31
C ARG A 168 15.42 11.77 1.59
N ALA A 169 16.56 11.62 2.27
CA ALA A 169 17.74 10.97 1.72
C ALA A 169 17.48 9.49 1.40
N LEU A 170 16.81 8.76 2.30
CA LEU A 170 16.43 7.36 2.07
C LEU A 170 15.54 7.23 0.83
N LEU A 171 14.48 8.03 0.72
CA LEU A 171 13.54 7.95 -0.39
C LEU A 171 14.22 8.29 -1.73
N LYS A 172 15.07 9.32 -1.77
CA LYS A 172 15.88 9.67 -2.95
C LYS A 172 16.85 8.56 -3.33
N ASN A 173 17.50 7.93 -2.35
CA ASN A 173 18.42 6.81 -2.59
C ASN A 173 17.68 5.59 -3.15
N ILE A 174 16.51 5.24 -2.60
CA ILE A 174 15.64 4.19 -3.14
C ILE A 174 15.28 4.52 -4.59
N LYS A 175 14.82 5.74 -4.85
CA LYS A 175 14.41 6.16 -6.19
C LYS A 175 15.56 6.08 -7.20
N THR A 176 16.76 6.52 -6.84
CA THR A 176 17.95 6.41 -7.69
C THR A 176 18.30 4.94 -7.95
N ALA A 177 18.32 4.11 -6.91
CA ALA A 177 18.72 2.71 -7.01
C ALA A 177 17.73 1.84 -7.80
N ILE A 178 16.44 2.19 -7.88
CA ILE A 178 15.47 1.47 -8.73
C ILE A 178 15.43 1.99 -10.18
N ARG A 179 16.15 3.06 -10.51
CA ARG A 179 16.17 3.63 -11.88
C ARG A 179 16.76 2.60 -12.84
N GLY A 180 15.92 1.99 -13.67
CA GLY A 180 16.34 0.92 -14.59
C GLY A 180 16.32 -0.48 -13.96
N LYS A 181 15.61 -0.69 -12.85
CA LYS A 181 15.31 -2.02 -12.30
C LYS A 181 13.81 -2.33 -12.50
N ASN A 182 13.49 -3.60 -12.70
CA ASN A 182 12.09 -4.08 -12.75
C ASN A 182 11.51 -4.17 -11.32
N ILE A 183 11.44 -3.03 -10.64
CA ILE A 183 10.98 -2.89 -9.26
C ILE A 183 10.01 -1.71 -9.20
N VAL A 184 8.91 -1.88 -8.47
CA VAL A 184 8.00 -0.78 -8.10
C VAL A 184 8.00 -0.63 -6.60
N VAL A 185 8.07 0.61 -6.14
CA VAL A 185 8.01 0.94 -4.71
C VAL A 185 6.68 1.57 -4.40
N PHE A 186 6.03 1.15 -3.33
CA PHE A 186 4.86 1.81 -2.77
C PHE A 186 5.18 2.29 -1.35
N ALA A 187 5.12 3.60 -1.13
CA ALA A 187 5.29 4.23 0.17
C ALA A 187 3.91 4.58 0.74
N LEU A 188 3.51 3.89 1.80
CA LEU A 188 2.21 4.05 2.44
C LEU A 188 2.33 4.97 3.63
N THR A 189 1.40 5.91 3.76
CA THR A 189 1.32 6.80 4.92
C THR A 189 -0.12 7.20 5.19
N THR A 190 -0.48 7.39 6.46
CA THR A 190 -1.74 8.04 6.87
C THR A 190 -1.56 9.55 7.05
N ASN A 191 -0.31 10.05 6.99
CA ASN A 191 0.00 11.46 7.17
C ASN A 191 -0.03 12.20 5.82
N GLU A 192 -1.01 13.08 5.65
CA GLU A 192 -1.22 13.83 4.41
C GLU A 192 -0.02 14.73 4.05
N ARG A 193 0.51 15.45 5.04
CA ARG A 193 1.68 16.32 4.88
C ARG A 193 2.90 15.52 4.40
N SER A 194 3.13 14.35 4.98
CA SER A 194 4.23 13.47 4.57
C SER A 194 4.04 12.96 3.15
N ALA A 195 2.80 12.66 2.75
CA ALA A 195 2.47 12.29 1.37
C ALA A 195 2.80 13.41 0.37
N ASN A 196 2.42 14.64 0.69
CA ASN A 196 2.71 15.85 -0.11
C ASN A 196 4.21 16.17 -0.19
N LEU A 197 4.94 16.02 0.92
CA LEU A 197 6.39 16.22 0.92
C LEU A 197 7.11 15.18 0.05
N MET A 198 6.74 13.90 0.15
CA MET A 198 7.35 12.83 -0.63
C MET A 198 7.26 13.07 -2.14
N ILE A 199 6.09 13.49 -2.64
CA ILE A 199 5.88 13.78 -4.06
C ILE A 199 6.63 15.05 -4.51
N THR A 200 6.81 16.02 -3.61
CA THR A 200 7.52 17.28 -3.87
C THR A 200 9.03 17.05 -4.00
N TRP A 201 9.61 16.16 -3.19
CA TRP A 201 11.07 15.95 -3.15
C TRP A 201 11.75 15.46 -4.44
N ASN A 202 10.98 15.06 -5.44
CA ASN A 202 11.47 14.70 -6.77
C ASN A 202 10.58 15.26 -7.89
N THR A 203 10.01 16.45 -7.66
CA THR A 203 9.29 17.25 -8.65
C THR A 203 8.18 16.48 -9.39
N MET A 204 7.54 15.50 -8.71
CA MET A 204 6.57 14.57 -9.30
C MET A 204 7.00 13.82 -10.57
N ASN A 205 8.31 13.71 -10.84
CA ASN A 205 8.80 13.00 -12.01
C ASN A 205 8.61 11.49 -11.85
N SER A 206 9.15 10.94 -10.76
CA SER A 206 9.14 9.49 -10.52
C SER A 206 8.90 9.09 -9.07
N ILE A 207 8.59 10.06 -8.22
CA ILE A 207 7.87 9.85 -6.98
C ILE A 207 6.51 10.50 -7.23
N VAL A 208 5.45 9.71 -7.30
CA VAL A 208 4.14 10.18 -7.76
C VAL A 208 3.02 9.61 -6.88
N PRO A 209 1.86 10.27 -6.80
CA PRO A 209 0.68 9.66 -6.19
C PRO A 209 0.30 8.34 -6.87
N ALA A 210 -0.17 7.38 -6.08
CA ALA A 210 -0.88 6.20 -6.58
C ALA A 210 -2.29 6.61 -7.01
N ALA A 211 -2.45 6.94 -8.29
CA ALA A 211 -3.69 7.43 -8.87
C ALA A 211 -3.74 7.13 -10.37
N PRO A 212 -4.91 7.27 -11.02
CA PRO A 212 -5.02 7.18 -12.47
C PRO A 212 -4.09 8.15 -13.20
N ASP A 213 -3.60 7.76 -14.39
CA ASP A 213 -2.62 8.55 -15.14
C ASP A 213 -3.11 9.95 -15.54
N ASN A 214 -4.42 10.14 -15.69
CA ASN A 214 -5.01 11.44 -15.98
C ASN A 214 -4.83 12.41 -14.80
N ASP A 215 -5.00 11.92 -13.58
CA ASP A 215 -4.84 12.73 -12.36
C ASP A 215 -3.36 13.04 -12.13
N VAL A 216 -2.46 12.06 -12.30
CA VAL A 216 -1.01 12.29 -12.21
C VAL A 216 -0.55 13.33 -13.25
N ARG A 217 -1.03 13.26 -14.50
CA ARG A 217 -0.72 14.27 -15.53
C ARG A 217 -1.27 15.65 -15.18
N ARG A 218 -2.46 15.71 -14.57
CA ARG A 218 -3.05 16.96 -14.12
C ARG A 218 -2.23 17.59 -12.98
N TRP A 219 -1.90 16.84 -11.95
CA TRP A 219 -1.10 17.35 -10.83
C TRP A 219 0.29 17.80 -11.26
N ARG A 220 0.94 17.08 -12.19
CA ARG A 220 2.20 17.54 -12.78
C ARG A 220 2.12 18.90 -13.47
N ARG A 221 0.99 19.21 -14.11
CA ARG A 221 0.77 20.54 -14.69
C ARG A 221 0.61 21.58 -13.59
N LEU A 222 -0.29 21.33 -12.63
CA LEU A 222 -0.52 22.23 -11.50
C LEU A 222 0.75 22.53 -10.70
N TYR A 223 1.62 21.54 -10.51
CA TYR A 223 2.90 21.72 -9.84
C TYR A 223 3.90 22.55 -10.64
N ARG A 224 3.92 22.39 -11.97
CA ARG A 224 4.75 23.23 -12.84
C ARG A 224 4.29 24.69 -12.74
N ASP A 225 2.98 24.91 -12.85
CA ASP A 225 2.39 26.24 -12.74
C ASP A 225 2.69 26.86 -11.35
N HIS A 226 2.66 26.04 -10.29
CA HIS A 226 3.02 26.47 -8.93
C HIS A 226 4.50 26.86 -8.81
N GLN A 227 5.42 26.09 -9.40
CA GLN A 227 6.86 26.41 -9.41
C GLN A 227 7.20 27.65 -10.24
N GLU A 228 6.42 27.95 -11.28
CA GLU A 228 6.56 29.20 -12.04
C GLU A 228 6.06 30.42 -11.25
N GLY A 229 5.09 30.22 -10.33
CA GLY A 229 4.52 31.26 -9.47
C GLY A 229 5.20 31.43 -8.11
N SER A 230 5.92 30.42 -7.61
CA SER A 230 6.71 30.47 -6.37
C SER A 230 8.14 29.99 -6.65
N PRO A 231 9.15 30.87 -6.66
CA PRO A 231 10.54 30.51 -6.92
C PRO A 231 11.21 29.75 -5.75
N ASP A 232 10.55 29.63 -4.61
CA ASP A 232 11.05 28.81 -3.50
C ASP A 232 10.83 27.33 -3.81
N ALA A 233 11.91 26.66 -4.20
CA ALA A 233 11.95 25.23 -4.55
C ALA A 233 11.55 24.28 -3.40
N ASP A 234 11.38 24.82 -2.19
CA ASP A 234 10.97 24.10 -0.98
C ASP A 234 9.49 24.29 -0.61
N ASP A 235 8.71 25.07 -1.39
CA ASP A 235 7.26 25.17 -1.17
C ASP A 235 6.59 23.80 -1.40
N GLU A 236 5.88 23.34 -0.37
CA GLU A 236 5.19 22.05 -0.36
C GLU A 236 4.03 22.06 -1.36
N PHE A 237 4.07 21.17 -2.35
CA PHE A 237 2.94 20.99 -3.25
C PHE A 237 1.86 20.15 -2.58
N ALA A 238 0.80 20.83 -2.14
CA ALA A 238 -0.34 20.19 -1.51
C ALA A 238 -1.31 19.60 -2.55
N ILE A 239 -1.47 18.28 -2.54
CA ILE A 239 -2.57 17.61 -3.23
C ILE A 239 -3.73 17.47 -2.26
N ASN A 240 -4.94 17.84 -2.68
CA ASN A 240 -6.15 17.44 -1.97
C ASN A 240 -6.43 15.95 -2.26
N TRP A 241 -6.00 15.08 -1.35
CA TRP A 241 -6.13 13.63 -1.52
C TRP A 241 -7.60 13.15 -1.42
N ASN A 242 -8.47 13.91 -0.75
CA ASN A 242 -9.88 13.55 -0.57
C ASN A 242 -10.70 13.71 -1.85
N GLU A 243 -10.38 14.68 -2.70
CA GLU A 243 -11.17 14.92 -3.91
C GLU A 243 -10.92 13.90 -5.03
N ARG A 244 -9.68 13.38 -5.17
CA ARG A 244 -9.23 12.76 -6.43
C ARG A 244 -8.36 11.52 -6.35
N SER A 245 -7.78 11.18 -5.20
CA SER A 245 -7.22 9.83 -4.97
C SER A 245 -8.28 8.95 -4.34
N ARG A 246 -9.44 8.84 -5.01
CA ARG A 246 -10.58 8.05 -4.53
C ARG A 246 -10.18 6.57 -4.52
N MET A 247 -9.59 6.16 -3.41
CA MET A 247 -9.42 4.76 -3.00
C MET A 247 -10.74 4.20 -2.45
N ARG A 248 -11.83 4.99 -2.55
CA ARG A 248 -13.19 4.67 -2.14
C ARG A 248 -13.99 4.14 -3.31
N TRP A 249 -15.02 3.35 -2.99
CA TRP A 249 -16.03 3.06 -3.97
C TRP A 249 -16.92 4.29 -4.24
N GLU A 250 -17.14 4.59 -5.52
CA GLU A 250 -18.31 5.37 -5.93
C GLU A 250 -19.56 4.48 -5.80
N ALA A 251 -20.69 5.06 -5.40
CA ALA A 251 -21.93 4.31 -5.15
C ALA A 251 -22.31 3.42 -6.35
N ASP A 252 -22.31 3.98 -7.55
CA ASP A 252 -22.61 3.25 -8.79
C ASP A 252 -21.58 2.16 -9.09
N ALA A 253 -20.30 2.43 -8.83
CA ALA A 253 -19.23 1.46 -9.02
C ALA A 253 -19.33 0.30 -8.03
N LEU A 254 -19.68 0.56 -6.77
CA LEU A 254 -19.92 -0.46 -5.75
C LEU A 254 -21.14 -1.30 -6.10
N LYS A 255 -22.25 -0.65 -6.48
CA LYS A 255 -23.46 -1.33 -6.93
C LYS A 255 -23.13 -2.27 -8.08
N LYS A 256 -22.46 -1.77 -9.13
CA LYS A 256 -22.02 -2.59 -10.25
C LYS A 256 -21.14 -3.77 -9.80
N ALA A 257 -20.19 -3.54 -8.89
CA ALA A 257 -19.31 -4.60 -8.37
C ALA A 257 -20.06 -5.66 -7.56
N VAL A 258 -21.10 -5.28 -6.82
CA VAL A 258 -22.01 -6.21 -6.14
C VAL A 258 -22.77 -7.05 -7.16
N LEU A 259 -23.37 -6.43 -8.17
CA LEU A 259 -24.23 -7.10 -9.16
C LEU A 259 -23.47 -8.07 -10.08
N VAL A 260 -22.15 -7.91 -10.24
CA VAL A 260 -21.31 -8.85 -11.00
C VAL A 260 -20.57 -9.86 -10.12
N SER A 261 -20.77 -9.81 -8.80
CA SER A 261 -20.12 -10.72 -7.86
C SER A 261 -20.63 -12.16 -8.03
N PRO A 262 -19.77 -13.19 -7.99
CA PRO A 262 -20.20 -14.59 -8.02
C PRO A 262 -21.23 -14.94 -6.93
N ASN A 263 -21.18 -14.27 -5.79
CA ASN A 263 -22.12 -14.49 -4.69
C ASN A 263 -23.51 -13.91 -4.98
N TYR A 264 -23.60 -12.81 -5.75
CA TYR A 264 -24.89 -12.28 -6.20
C TYR A 264 -25.45 -13.13 -7.34
N VAL A 265 -24.62 -13.54 -8.30
CA VAL A 265 -25.05 -14.38 -9.44
C VAL A 265 -25.66 -15.71 -9.00
N LYS A 266 -25.19 -16.27 -7.89
CA LYS A 266 -25.68 -17.54 -7.30
C LYS A 266 -26.98 -17.42 -6.51
N LYS A 267 -27.46 -16.21 -6.23
CA LYS A 267 -28.69 -16.00 -5.45
C LYS A 267 -29.95 -16.30 -6.26
N CYS A 268 -31.03 -16.66 -5.57
CA CYS A 268 -32.33 -16.79 -6.21
C CYS A 268 -32.92 -15.41 -6.57
N GLU A 269 -33.95 -15.38 -7.40
CA GLU A 269 -34.47 -14.11 -7.92
C GLU A 269 -35.04 -13.21 -6.81
N ALA A 270 -35.73 -13.78 -5.83
CA ALA A 270 -36.26 -13.04 -4.68
C ALA A 270 -35.12 -12.38 -3.85
N GLU A 271 -34.02 -13.09 -3.64
CA GLU A 271 -32.85 -12.55 -2.92
C GLU A 271 -32.15 -11.44 -3.73
N LYS A 272 -32.11 -11.56 -5.07
CA LYS A 272 -31.52 -10.52 -5.92
C LYS A 272 -32.34 -9.24 -5.88
N THR A 273 -33.67 -9.34 -6.00
CA THR A 273 -34.58 -8.19 -5.89
C THR A 273 -34.41 -7.49 -4.54
N GLN A 274 -34.30 -8.25 -3.45
CA GLN A 274 -34.05 -7.69 -2.12
C GLN A 274 -32.70 -6.95 -2.05
N VAL A 275 -31.61 -7.59 -2.51
CA VAL A 275 -30.27 -6.98 -2.53
C VAL A 275 -30.26 -5.69 -3.35
N GLU A 276 -30.95 -5.65 -4.50
CA GLU A 276 -31.03 -4.47 -5.35
C GLU A 276 -31.86 -3.33 -4.75
N ALA A 277 -32.93 -3.64 -4.01
CA ALA A 277 -33.71 -2.64 -3.29
C ALA A 277 -32.91 -2.04 -2.13
N ASP A 278 -32.21 -2.89 -1.35
CA ASP A 278 -31.53 -2.46 -0.13
C ASP A 278 -30.18 -1.81 -0.41
N ILE A 279 -29.49 -2.17 -1.50
CA ILE A 279 -28.16 -1.62 -1.78
C ILE A 279 -28.21 -0.11 -1.97
N ASP A 280 -29.23 0.45 -2.60
CA ASP A 280 -29.34 1.90 -2.80
C ASP A 280 -29.65 2.64 -1.49
N VAL A 281 -30.37 2.00 -0.57
CA VAL A 281 -30.63 2.55 0.77
C VAL A 281 -29.36 2.50 1.61
N HIS A 282 -28.67 1.36 1.61
CA HIS A 282 -27.44 1.17 2.35
C HIS A 282 -26.33 2.10 1.82
N LEU A 283 -26.12 2.19 0.50
CA LEU A 283 -25.13 3.08 -0.10
C LEU A 283 -25.33 4.55 0.28
N ARG A 284 -26.57 5.01 0.47
CA ARG A 284 -26.86 6.38 0.94
C ARG A 284 -26.46 6.61 2.40
N ASN A 285 -26.46 5.57 3.21
CA ASN A 285 -26.26 5.64 4.66
C ASN A 285 -24.87 5.19 5.13
N ILE A 286 -24.10 4.49 4.28
CA ILE A 286 -22.72 4.09 4.57
C ILE A 286 -21.85 5.35 4.72
N ASP A 287 -21.11 5.41 5.82
CA ASP A 287 -20.16 6.49 6.08
C ASP A 287 -18.95 6.45 5.13
N GLU A 288 -18.17 7.54 5.11
CA GLU A 288 -17.05 7.63 4.18
C GLU A 288 -15.96 6.57 4.39
N GLY A 289 -15.71 6.14 5.63
CA GLY A 289 -14.68 5.15 5.96
C GLY A 289 -15.10 3.73 5.63
N GLU A 290 -16.39 3.42 5.76
CA GLU A 290 -16.95 2.14 5.33
C GLU A 290 -16.89 1.99 3.80
N ARG A 291 -17.16 3.05 3.02
CA ARG A 291 -17.06 3.04 1.54
C ARG A 291 -15.65 2.71 1.02
N GLU A 292 -14.61 2.87 1.83
CA GLU A 292 -13.22 2.57 1.47
C GLU A 292 -12.87 1.09 1.65
N THR A 293 -13.53 0.41 2.58
CA THR A 293 -13.14 -0.94 3.02
C THR A 293 -14.20 -2.00 2.69
N ILE A 294 -15.38 -1.59 2.23
CA ILE A 294 -16.47 -2.50 1.87
C ILE A 294 -16.00 -3.52 0.84
N ASN A 295 -16.18 -4.78 1.23
CA ASN A 295 -16.09 -5.93 0.37
C ASN A 295 -17.48 -6.21 -0.23
N PRO A 296 -17.66 -6.15 -1.56
CA PRO A 296 -18.94 -6.42 -2.20
C PRO A 296 -19.58 -7.75 -1.78
N SER A 297 -18.77 -8.79 -1.54
CA SER A 297 -19.26 -10.10 -1.08
C SER A 297 -19.77 -10.09 0.36
N ALA A 298 -19.10 -9.35 1.25
CA ALA A 298 -19.55 -9.19 2.63
C ALA A 298 -20.82 -8.34 2.68
N LEU A 299 -20.90 -7.30 1.84
CA LEU A 299 -22.09 -6.47 1.69
C LEU A 299 -23.29 -7.30 1.22
N ILE A 300 -23.14 -8.16 0.21
CA ILE A 300 -24.21 -9.09 -0.23
C ILE A 300 -24.72 -9.95 0.93
N ALA A 301 -23.81 -10.47 1.76
CA ALA A 301 -24.18 -11.30 2.90
C ALA A 301 -24.90 -10.51 4.00
N HIS A 302 -24.56 -9.22 4.17
CA HIS A 302 -25.24 -8.32 5.09
C HIS A 302 -26.65 -7.97 4.59
N LEU A 303 -26.77 -7.51 3.35
CA LEU A 303 -28.05 -7.14 2.72
C LEU A 303 -29.02 -8.32 2.67
N ALA A 304 -28.53 -9.54 2.46
CA ALA A 304 -29.36 -10.74 2.46
C ALA A 304 -29.84 -11.19 3.85
N ARG A 305 -29.32 -10.61 4.94
CA ARG A 305 -29.67 -10.96 6.33
C ARG A 305 -30.58 -9.94 7.00
N THR A 306 -30.70 -8.74 6.45
CA THR A 306 -31.63 -7.73 6.93
C THR A 306 -33.02 -8.14 6.44
N PRO A 307 -33.95 -8.60 7.30
CA PRO A 307 -35.34 -8.72 6.87
C PRO A 307 -35.80 -7.32 6.49
N ASN A 308 -36.66 -7.19 5.48
CA ASN A 308 -37.44 -5.96 5.29
C ASN A 308 -37.99 -5.58 6.65
N ILE A 309 -37.46 -4.51 7.24
CA ILE A 309 -38.22 -3.76 8.21
C ILE A 309 -39.24 -3.09 7.31
N ASP A 310 -40.32 -3.82 7.03
CA ASP A 310 -41.54 -3.23 6.56
C ASP A 310 -41.76 -2.03 7.48
N ILE A 311 -41.87 -0.87 6.84
CA ILE A 311 -42.50 0.29 7.41
C ILE A 311 -43.80 -0.28 7.99
N LEU A 312 -43.83 -0.47 9.31
CA LEU A 312 -45.06 -0.70 10.05
C LEU A 312 -45.84 0.60 9.89
N GLU A 313 -46.52 0.75 8.76
CA GLU A 313 -47.75 1.49 8.70
C GLU A 313 -48.64 0.81 9.74
N SER A 314 -48.70 1.45 10.90
CA SER A 314 -49.59 1.11 11.99
C SER A 314 -50.96 0.76 11.40
N PRO A 315 -51.49 -0.44 11.59
CA PRO A 315 -52.91 -0.64 11.42
C PRO A 315 -53.57 0.19 12.52
N ARG A 316 -54.08 1.36 12.14
CA ARG A 316 -55.30 1.87 12.75
C ARG A 316 -56.32 0.75 12.58
N ASP A 317 -56.62 0.05 13.66
CA ASP A 317 -57.97 -0.34 14.09
C ASP A 317 -57.92 -1.54 15.05
N GLY A 318 -58.54 -1.36 16.22
CA GLY A 318 -59.14 -2.44 17.00
C GLY A 318 -58.20 -3.39 17.76
N TRP A 319 -57.65 -2.95 18.88
CA TRP A 319 -57.15 -3.87 19.91
C TRP A 319 -58.34 -4.39 20.73
N ASP A 320 -58.75 -5.64 20.51
CA ASP A 320 -59.66 -6.40 21.39
C ASP A 320 -58.81 -7.22 22.38
N PRO A 321 -58.89 -7.00 23.71
CA PRO A 321 -58.02 -7.66 24.68
C PRO A 321 -58.38 -9.13 24.99
N ASN A 322 -59.37 -9.74 24.32
CA ASN A 322 -59.93 -11.04 24.75
C ASN A 322 -59.64 -12.25 23.85
N TRP A 323 -58.48 -12.32 23.21
CA TRP A 323 -58.05 -13.55 22.54
C TRP A 323 -57.19 -14.44 23.45
N ASN A 324 -57.91 -15.25 24.24
CA ASN A 324 -57.41 -16.37 25.02
C ASN A 324 -56.74 -17.44 24.13
N CYS A 325 -55.44 -17.63 24.29
CA CYS A 325 -54.75 -18.83 23.84
C CYS A 325 -54.95 -19.95 24.87
N SER A 326 -56.03 -20.72 24.74
CA SER A 326 -56.17 -22.00 25.44
C SER A 326 -56.48 -23.12 24.44
N GLY A 327 -55.52 -24.03 24.29
CA GLY A 327 -55.76 -25.41 23.86
C GLY A 327 -55.38 -25.72 22.43
N PHE A 328 -54.17 -26.24 22.21
CA PHE A 328 -53.92 -27.27 21.21
C PHE A 328 -52.67 -28.09 21.61
N TRP A 329 -52.89 -29.06 22.49
CA TRP A 329 -52.07 -30.25 22.65
C TRP A 329 -53.02 -31.45 22.84
N GLY A 330 -52.89 -32.47 21.98
CA GLY A 330 -53.26 -33.86 22.28
C GLY A 330 -54.59 -34.39 21.74
N ASN A 331 -54.61 -34.86 20.48
CA ASN A 331 -54.66 -36.28 20.06
C ASN A 331 -55.08 -36.40 18.59
#